data_AF-A0A5J6GGR4-F1
#
_entry.id   AF-A0A5J6GGR4-F1
#
_cell.length_a   1.000
_cell.length_b   1.000
_cell.length_c   1.000
_cell.angle_alpha   90.00
_cell.angle_beta   90.00
_cell.angle_gamma   90.00
#
_symmetry.space_group_name_H-M   'P 1'
#
loop_
_entity.id
_entity.type
_entity.pdbx_description
1 polymer ?
#
loop_
_entity_poly.entity_id
_entity_poly.type
_entity_poly.pdbx_seq_one_letter_code
_entity_poly.pdbx_strand_id
1 'polypeptide(L)'
;MTASEPSEGPLGIQQLWTIVGTIIAPTSMATALLYYFGWHHAYWFFDYFGVNSTVLGFSTADYLMRSLDALYVPLTVTAGASLLAFWGHDLLRRRLTAGHEIRLLRRALPIMTGVGALLTLGGFWSVLSRTFFLRHILVAAPLSLAFGVLLLAYTLHLWRTLPNPPPDEGTSDPENDTELSPPPPATPAPPEPTPAPPPRPPAAALAEWGVVLVLVGLGLFWAANDYAAAVGETRAREFAADLPTYPYAIVYSADSLSLTAPGVRETRCRDPKAAYRFRYDGLKLMLQSGNQYVLVPELWSRAGGVAVLLPRSSSVRLEFAPPLAGSGASKRC
;
A
#
# COMPACT_ATOMS: atom_id res chain seq x y z
N MET A 1 39.74 -36.55 41.52
CA MET A 1 39.44 -35.13 41.29
C MET A 1 39.74 -34.83 39.84
N THR A 2 38.75 -34.91 38.97
CA THR A 2 38.84 -34.47 37.57
C THR A 2 37.72 -33.48 37.37
N ALA A 3 38.08 -32.19 37.38
CA ALA A 3 37.16 -31.11 37.07
C ALA A 3 36.81 -31.21 35.59
N SER A 4 35.52 -31.36 35.30
CA SER A 4 34.95 -31.22 33.96
C SER A 4 34.85 -29.73 33.63
N GLU A 5 35.70 -29.24 32.74
CA GLU A 5 35.48 -27.95 32.09
C GLU A 5 34.29 -28.06 31.11
N PRO A 6 33.37 -27.07 31.08
CA PRO A 6 32.33 -27.01 30.07
C PRO A 6 32.92 -26.47 28.76
N SER A 7 32.82 -27.25 27.69
CA SER A 7 33.17 -26.82 26.34
C SER A 7 32.16 -25.80 25.83
N GLU A 8 32.49 -24.50 25.88
CA GLU A 8 31.79 -23.48 25.11
C GLU A 8 32.14 -23.64 23.62
N GLY A 9 31.25 -24.29 22.88
CA GLY A 9 31.43 -24.52 21.45
C GLY A 9 31.12 -23.26 20.59
N PRO A 10 31.68 -23.17 19.38
CA PRO A 10 31.51 -22.05 18.42
C PRO A 10 30.08 -21.89 17.85
N LEU A 11 29.08 -22.59 18.40
CA LEU A 11 27.70 -22.65 17.93
C LEU A 11 26.87 -21.39 18.28
N GLY A 12 27.26 -20.62 19.30
CA GLY A 12 26.49 -19.45 19.75
C GLY A 12 26.51 -18.28 18.78
N ILE A 13 27.65 -17.99 18.15
CA ILE A 13 27.82 -16.83 17.25
C ILE A 13 27.07 -17.03 15.92
N GLN A 14 27.09 -18.22 15.33
CA GLN A 14 26.36 -18.48 14.08
C GLN A 14 24.83 -18.51 14.26
N GLN A 15 24.33 -19.00 15.41
CA GLN A 15 22.91 -18.89 15.75
C GLN A 15 22.49 -17.44 15.98
N LEU A 16 23.34 -16.64 16.64
CA LEU A 16 23.14 -15.19 16.78
C LEU A 16 23.04 -14.51 15.42
N TRP A 17 23.94 -14.78 14.46
CA TRP A 17 23.88 -14.20 13.11
C TRP A 17 22.60 -14.59 12.35
N THR A 18 22.12 -15.82 12.50
CA THR A 18 20.89 -16.28 11.85
C THR A 18 19.64 -15.60 12.42
N ILE A 19 19.54 -15.47 13.75
CA ILE A 19 18.41 -14.81 14.42
C ILE A 19 18.41 -13.31 14.12
N VAL A 20 19.59 -12.68 14.20
CA VAL A 20 19.83 -11.28 13.81
C VAL A 20 19.38 -11.06 12.37
N GLY A 21 19.78 -11.91 11.41
CA GLY A 21 19.34 -11.81 10.02
C GLY A 21 17.83 -11.97 9.82
N THR A 22 17.20 -12.87 10.58
CA THR A 22 15.76 -13.18 10.46
C THR A 22 14.87 -12.05 10.97
N ILE A 23 15.31 -11.27 11.94
CA ILE A 23 14.52 -10.18 12.55
C ILE A 23 14.92 -8.81 11.99
N ILE A 24 16.21 -8.56 11.79
CA ILE A 24 16.71 -7.25 11.34
C ILE A 24 16.31 -6.96 9.90
N ALA A 25 16.37 -7.95 8.99
CA ALA A 25 16.05 -7.70 7.59
C ALA A 25 14.57 -7.30 7.40
N PRO A 26 13.56 -8.02 7.95
CA PRO A 26 12.16 -7.61 7.83
C PRO A 26 11.87 -6.28 8.54
N THR A 27 12.41 -6.06 9.74
CA THR A 27 12.18 -4.81 10.47
C THR A 27 12.76 -3.61 9.76
N SER A 28 14.00 -3.71 9.24
CA SER A 28 14.63 -2.64 8.46
C SER A 28 13.85 -2.35 7.17
N MET A 29 13.38 -3.39 6.47
CA MET A 29 12.54 -3.23 5.29
C MET A 29 11.22 -2.55 5.63
N ALA A 30 10.57 -2.94 6.73
CA ALA A 30 9.37 -2.29 7.21
C ALA A 30 9.63 -0.82 7.53
N THR A 31 10.69 -0.50 8.28
CA THR A 31 11.07 0.87 8.61
C THR A 31 11.34 1.71 7.37
N ALA A 32 12.06 1.18 6.39
CA ALA A 32 12.32 1.87 5.12
C ALA A 32 11.03 2.14 4.34
N LEU A 33 10.10 1.19 4.35
CA LEU A 33 8.81 1.32 3.70
C LEU A 33 7.91 2.36 4.39
N LEU A 34 7.87 2.34 5.73
CA LEU A 34 7.17 3.36 6.54
C LEU A 34 7.72 4.75 6.23
N TYR A 35 9.04 4.90 6.24
CA TYR A 35 9.70 6.16 5.89
C TYR A 35 9.33 6.62 4.48
N TYR A 36 9.39 5.72 3.48
CA TYR A 36 9.03 6.02 2.10
C TYR A 36 7.59 6.52 1.98
N PHE A 37 6.63 5.83 2.59
CA PHE A 37 5.22 6.26 2.55
C PHE A 37 4.98 7.57 3.29
N GLY A 38 5.62 7.77 4.44
CA GLY A 38 5.55 9.02 5.17
C GLY A 38 6.09 10.21 4.38
N TRP A 39 7.21 10.00 3.68
CA TRP A 39 7.80 10.98 2.77
C TRP A 39 6.94 11.23 1.53
N HIS A 40 6.36 10.18 0.93
CA HIS A 40 5.51 10.34 -0.25
C HIS A 40 4.19 11.06 0.06
N HIS A 41 3.55 10.70 1.17
CA HIS A 41 2.39 11.43 1.70
C HIS A 41 2.75 12.90 2.00
N ALA A 42 3.98 13.15 2.47
CA ALA A 42 4.48 14.51 2.67
C ALA A 42 4.52 15.36 1.44
N TYR A 43 5.13 14.80 0.41
CA TYR A 43 5.28 15.45 -0.85
C TYR A 43 3.92 15.94 -1.37
N TRP A 44 2.96 15.03 -1.52
CA TRP A 44 1.65 15.34 -2.10
C TRP A 44 0.77 16.24 -1.23
N PHE A 45 0.88 16.13 0.09
CA PHE A 45 0.15 17.01 1.00
C PHE A 45 0.62 18.47 0.88
N PHE A 46 1.94 18.71 0.91
CA PHE A 46 2.48 20.08 0.84
C PHE A 46 2.49 20.67 -0.56
N ASP A 47 2.62 19.83 -1.58
CA ASP A 47 2.51 20.22 -2.99
C ASP A 47 1.16 20.90 -3.27
N TYR A 48 0.08 20.42 -2.64
CA TYR A 48 -1.24 21.04 -2.73
C TYR A 48 -1.26 22.51 -2.27
N PHE A 49 -0.44 22.86 -1.26
CA PHE A 49 -0.29 24.22 -0.75
C PHE A 49 0.81 25.03 -1.45
N GLY A 50 1.50 24.45 -2.45
CA GLY A 50 2.64 25.06 -3.13
C GLY A 50 3.91 25.10 -2.29
N VAL A 51 3.99 24.30 -1.21
CA VAL A 51 5.17 24.24 -0.33
C VAL A 51 6.02 23.04 -0.72
N ASN A 52 7.29 23.28 -1.01
CA ASN A 52 8.22 22.18 -1.25
C ASN A 52 8.55 21.48 0.08
N SER A 53 8.19 20.20 0.22
CA SER A 53 8.42 19.45 1.47
C SER A 53 9.88 19.36 1.91
N THR A 54 10.84 19.52 0.99
CA THR A 54 12.29 19.46 1.28
C THR A 54 12.80 20.63 2.10
N VAL A 55 12.13 21.79 2.07
CA VAL A 55 12.56 22.97 2.84
C VAL A 55 12.10 22.94 4.30
N LEU A 56 11.14 22.07 4.62
CA LEU A 56 10.51 22.00 5.95
C LEU A 56 11.38 21.36 7.02
N GLY A 57 12.47 20.69 6.63
CA GLY A 57 13.42 20.10 7.56
C GLY A 57 12.84 18.96 8.41
N PHE A 58 11.93 18.17 7.84
CA PHE A 58 11.37 17.00 8.51
C PHE A 58 12.46 16.01 8.94
N SER A 59 12.34 15.54 10.18
CA SER A 59 13.16 14.46 10.69
C SER A 59 12.65 13.10 10.20
N THR A 60 13.47 12.06 10.33
CA THR A 60 13.05 10.67 10.07
C THR A 60 11.84 10.27 10.92
N ALA A 61 11.77 10.75 12.16
CA ALA A 61 10.65 10.52 13.07
C ALA A 61 9.35 11.17 12.56
N ASP A 62 9.43 12.38 11.98
CA ASP A 62 8.24 13.06 11.42
C ASP A 62 7.64 12.28 10.24
N TYR A 63 8.51 11.72 9.38
CA TYR A 63 8.05 10.87 8.29
C TYR A 63 7.43 9.57 8.80
N LEU A 64 8.05 8.90 9.77
CA LEU A 64 7.51 7.67 10.35
C LEU A 64 6.14 7.88 11.00
N MET A 65 5.97 8.93 11.79
CA MET A 65 4.67 9.24 12.42
C MET A 65 3.58 9.45 11.38
N ARG A 66 3.90 10.12 10.27
CA ARG A 66 2.90 10.40 9.23
C ARG A 66 2.62 9.24 8.29
N SER A 67 3.46 8.21 8.30
CA SER A 67 3.20 6.97 7.57
C SER A 67 1.97 6.22 8.11
N LEU A 68 1.67 6.37 9.41
CA LEU A 68 0.55 5.68 10.07
C LEU A 68 -0.80 6.05 9.43
N ASP A 69 -1.01 7.33 9.15
CA ASP A 69 -2.25 7.81 8.52
C ASP A 69 -2.40 7.29 7.09
N ALA A 70 -1.30 7.14 6.36
CA ALA A 70 -1.29 6.63 4.99
C ALA A 70 -1.41 5.09 4.92
N LEU A 71 -1.01 4.36 5.96
CA LEU A 71 -0.93 2.89 5.95
C LEU A 71 -2.11 2.18 6.61
N TYR A 72 -2.89 2.88 7.43
CA TYR A 72 -4.02 2.26 8.14
C TYR A 72 -4.99 1.54 7.20
N VAL A 73 -5.42 2.20 6.12
CA VAL A 73 -6.37 1.62 5.17
C VAL A 73 -5.75 0.49 4.35
N PRO A 74 -4.55 0.61 3.73
CA PRO A 74 -3.90 -0.50 3.07
C PRO A 74 -3.74 -1.73 3.97
N LEU A 75 -3.26 -1.56 5.21
CA LEU A 75 -3.06 -2.67 6.13
C LEU A 75 -4.37 -3.38 6.49
N THR A 76 -5.44 -2.62 6.75
CA THR A 76 -6.76 -3.21 7.07
C THR A 76 -7.37 -3.93 5.87
N VAL A 77 -7.25 -3.37 4.66
CA VAL A 77 -7.71 -4.01 3.42
C VAL A 77 -6.92 -5.27 3.13
N THR A 78 -5.58 -5.24 3.24
CA THR A 78 -4.74 -6.42 3.03
C THR A 78 -5.04 -7.50 4.07
N ALA A 79 -5.14 -7.14 5.36
CA ALA A 79 -5.48 -8.10 6.41
C ALA A 79 -6.85 -8.74 6.19
N GLY A 80 -7.86 -7.94 5.81
CA GLY A 80 -9.19 -8.44 5.47
C GLY A 80 -9.17 -9.36 4.25
N ALA A 81 -8.44 -9.00 3.19
CA ALA A 81 -8.29 -9.81 1.99
C ALA A 81 -7.57 -11.15 2.28
N SER A 82 -6.49 -11.12 3.07
CA SER A 82 -5.78 -12.31 3.52
C SER A 82 -6.67 -13.24 4.34
N LEU A 83 -7.50 -12.68 5.23
CA LEU A 83 -8.45 -13.46 6.02
C LEU A 83 -9.51 -14.12 5.13
N LEU A 84 -10.09 -13.38 4.18
CA LEU A 84 -11.06 -13.91 3.22
C LEU A 84 -10.46 -15.00 2.33
N ALA A 85 -9.21 -14.82 1.88
CA ALA A 85 -8.50 -15.82 1.10
C ALA A 85 -8.24 -17.10 1.91
N PHE A 86 -7.84 -16.96 3.18
CA PHE A 86 -7.65 -18.09 4.10
C PHE A 86 -8.96 -18.87 4.32
N TRP A 87 -10.06 -18.17 4.58
CA TRP A 87 -11.38 -18.78 4.75
C TRP A 87 -11.87 -19.46 3.48
N GLY A 88 -11.68 -18.82 2.32
CA GLY A 88 -12.02 -19.40 1.03
C GLY A 88 -11.22 -20.67 0.74
N HIS A 89 -9.92 -20.67 1.05
CA HIS A 89 -9.06 -21.84 0.90
C HIS A 89 -9.47 -22.98 1.85
N ASP A 90 -9.74 -22.68 3.12
CA ASP A 90 -10.19 -23.67 4.11
C ASP A 90 -11.55 -24.27 3.73
N LEU A 91 -12.52 -23.43 3.32
CA LEU A 91 -13.83 -23.89 2.85
C LEU A 91 -13.69 -24.76 1.60
N LEU A 92 -12.85 -24.36 0.65
CA LEU A 92 -12.58 -25.12 -0.56
C LEU A 92 -11.93 -26.47 -0.24
N ARG A 93 -10.97 -26.51 0.68
CA ARG A 93 -10.28 -27.73 1.13
C ARG A 93 -11.27 -28.68 1.79
N ARG A 94 -12.14 -28.16 2.67
CA ARG A 94 -13.21 -28.93 3.34
C ARG A 94 -14.22 -29.51 2.33
N ARG A 95 -14.61 -28.73 1.31
CA ARG A 95 -15.53 -29.21 0.25
C ARG A 95 -14.90 -30.22 -0.70
N LEU A 96 -13.62 -30.05 -1.03
CA LEU A 96 -12.85 -31.02 -1.83
C LEU A 96 -12.73 -32.37 -1.12
N THR A 97 -12.49 -32.38 0.20
CA THR A 97 -12.48 -33.62 1.00
C THR A 97 -13.86 -34.26 1.15
N ALA A 98 -14.94 -33.50 0.98
CA ALA A 98 -16.32 -34.00 1.08
C ALA A 98 -16.86 -34.62 -0.23
N GLY A 99 -16.06 -34.67 -1.31
CA GLY A 99 -16.34 -35.44 -2.53
C GLY A 99 -17.51 -34.98 -3.42
N HIS A 100 -18.35 -34.04 -2.99
CA HIS A 100 -19.64 -33.76 -3.63
C HIS A 100 -19.63 -32.72 -4.77
N GLU A 101 -18.58 -31.89 -4.95
CA GLU A 101 -18.62 -30.72 -5.87
C GLU A 101 -17.47 -30.61 -6.90
N ILE A 102 -16.76 -31.71 -7.21
CA ILE A 102 -15.63 -31.70 -8.16
C ILE A 102 -16.02 -31.17 -9.56
N ARG A 103 -17.28 -31.41 -10.00
CA ARG A 103 -17.79 -30.91 -11.29
C ARG A 103 -18.06 -29.40 -11.31
N LEU A 104 -18.59 -28.85 -10.21
CA LEU A 104 -18.83 -27.41 -10.05
C LEU A 104 -17.50 -26.65 -9.97
N LEU A 105 -16.53 -27.21 -9.25
CA LEU A 105 -15.19 -26.65 -9.15
C LEU A 105 -14.45 -26.62 -10.50
N ARG A 106 -14.61 -27.67 -11.33
CA ARG A 106 -14.09 -27.71 -12.71
C ARG A 106 -14.71 -26.64 -13.63
N ARG A 107 -15.98 -26.26 -13.42
CA ARG A 107 -16.65 -25.19 -14.17
C ARG A 107 -16.30 -23.79 -13.67
N ALA A 108 -16.03 -23.63 -12.37
CA ALA A 108 -15.62 -22.35 -11.79
C ALA A 108 -14.17 -21.96 -12.16
N LEU A 109 -13.30 -22.96 -12.40
CA LEU A 109 -11.90 -22.76 -12.77
C LEU A 109 -11.68 -21.85 -14.00
N PRO A 110 -12.32 -22.09 -15.17
CA PRO A 110 -12.16 -21.23 -16.35
C PRO A 110 -12.68 -19.81 -16.12
N ILE A 111 -13.75 -19.66 -15.34
CA ILE A 111 -14.33 -18.36 -14.98
C ILE A 111 -13.33 -17.57 -14.11
N MET A 112 -12.70 -18.21 -13.12
CA MET A 112 -11.62 -17.58 -12.35
C MET A 112 -10.47 -17.17 -13.27
N THR A 113 -9.92 -18.03 -14.13
CA THR A 113 -8.85 -17.62 -15.08
C THR A 113 -9.26 -16.48 -15.99
N GLY A 114 -10.50 -16.47 -16.50
CA GLY A 114 -11.02 -15.40 -17.35
C GLY A 114 -11.08 -14.06 -16.60
N VAL A 115 -11.57 -14.08 -15.36
CA VAL A 115 -11.61 -12.89 -14.50
C VAL A 115 -10.19 -12.41 -14.17
N GLY A 116 -9.26 -13.32 -13.88
CA GLY A 116 -7.85 -12.97 -13.60
C GLY A 116 -7.12 -12.38 -14.82
N ALA A 117 -7.34 -12.94 -16.01
CA ALA A 117 -6.79 -12.42 -17.25
C ALA A 117 -7.37 -11.04 -17.60
N LEU A 118 -8.66 -10.83 -17.39
CA LEU A 118 -9.31 -9.54 -17.62
C LEU A 118 -8.79 -8.46 -16.65
N LEU A 119 -8.58 -8.82 -15.39
CA LEU A 119 -8.04 -7.94 -14.35
C LEU A 119 -6.56 -7.58 -14.59
N THR A 120 -5.73 -8.51 -15.07
CA THR A 120 -4.33 -8.22 -15.44
C THR A 120 -4.24 -7.33 -16.69
N LEU A 121 -5.05 -7.60 -17.71
CA LEU A 121 -5.14 -6.75 -18.91
C LEU A 121 -5.64 -5.34 -18.59
N GLY A 122 -6.65 -5.21 -17.72
CA GLY A 122 -7.15 -3.91 -17.26
C GLY A 122 -6.11 -3.12 -16.45
N GLY A 123 -5.38 -3.81 -15.57
CA GLY A 123 -4.28 -3.20 -14.81
C GLY A 123 -3.13 -2.74 -15.70
N PHE A 124 -2.72 -3.56 -16.66
CA PHE A 124 -1.67 -3.24 -17.62
C PHE A 124 -2.07 -2.09 -18.57
N TRP A 125 -3.32 -2.07 -19.03
CA TRP A 125 -3.82 -1.01 -19.92
C TRP A 125 -3.87 0.36 -19.24
N SER A 126 -4.17 0.40 -17.93
CA SER A 126 -4.15 1.64 -17.13
C SER A 126 -2.77 2.28 -17.04
N VAL A 127 -1.68 1.51 -17.19
CA VAL A 127 -0.30 2.03 -17.16
C VAL A 127 0.07 2.76 -18.46
N LEU A 128 -0.53 2.35 -19.59
CA LEU A 128 -0.19 2.90 -20.91
C LEU A 128 -0.93 4.21 -21.25
N SER A 129 -2.08 4.50 -20.63
CA SER A 129 -2.87 5.69 -20.96
C SER A 129 -2.74 6.80 -19.91
N ARG A 130 -2.05 7.90 -20.25
CA ARG A 130 -1.95 9.11 -19.39
C ARG A 130 -3.28 9.89 -19.22
N THR A 131 -4.35 9.52 -19.92
CA THR A 131 -5.53 10.39 -20.11
C THR A 131 -6.88 9.80 -19.73
N PHE A 132 -7.02 8.54 -19.30
CA PHE A 132 -8.35 7.92 -19.25
C PHE A 132 -8.95 7.82 -17.84
N PHE A 133 -9.81 8.81 -17.51
CA PHE A 133 -11.09 8.74 -16.77
C PHE A 133 -11.19 8.05 -15.38
N LEU A 134 -10.14 7.39 -14.89
CA LEU A 134 -10.12 6.58 -13.66
C LEU A 134 -9.39 7.27 -12.49
N ARG A 135 -9.25 8.60 -12.53
CA ARG A 135 -8.72 9.42 -11.41
C ARG A 135 -9.60 9.38 -10.15
N HIS A 136 -10.67 8.59 -10.11
CA HIS A 136 -11.43 8.28 -8.88
C HIS A 136 -11.36 6.80 -8.46
N ILE A 137 -10.75 5.94 -9.28
CA ILE A 137 -10.63 4.48 -9.05
C ILE A 137 -9.14 4.09 -8.88
N LEU A 138 -8.34 5.01 -8.32
CA LEU A 138 -6.86 5.02 -8.23
C LEU A 138 -6.19 3.77 -7.63
N VAL A 139 -6.92 2.85 -7.02
CA VAL A 139 -6.36 1.63 -6.43
C VAL A 139 -6.63 0.39 -7.29
N ALA A 140 -7.56 0.45 -8.25
CA ALA A 140 -8.04 -0.75 -8.94
C ALA A 140 -7.04 -1.33 -9.95
N ALA A 141 -6.28 -0.49 -10.68
CA ALA A 141 -5.36 -0.96 -11.72
C ALA A 141 -4.18 -1.81 -11.20
N PRO A 142 -3.43 -1.37 -10.16
CA PRO A 142 -2.36 -2.21 -9.60
C PRO A 142 -2.91 -3.45 -8.87
N LEU A 143 -4.03 -3.30 -8.14
CA LEU A 143 -4.65 -4.41 -7.43
C LEU A 143 -5.18 -5.47 -8.39
N SER A 144 -5.78 -5.06 -9.52
CA SER A 144 -6.28 -6.00 -10.53
C SER A 144 -5.14 -6.82 -11.16
N LEU A 145 -3.96 -6.21 -11.33
CA LEU A 145 -2.75 -6.90 -11.78
C LEU A 145 -2.29 -7.93 -10.75
N ALA A 146 -2.13 -7.53 -9.49
CA ALA A 146 -1.72 -8.43 -8.41
C ALA A 146 -2.71 -9.60 -8.21
N PHE A 147 -4.01 -9.31 -8.18
CA PHE A 147 -5.06 -10.32 -8.07
C PHE A 147 -5.08 -11.25 -9.29
N GLY A 148 -4.93 -10.72 -10.50
CA GLY A 148 -4.96 -11.53 -11.72
C GLY A 148 -3.76 -12.48 -11.83
N VAL A 149 -2.56 -12.05 -11.43
CA VAL A 149 -1.37 -12.91 -11.37
C VAL A 149 -1.53 -14.01 -10.30
N LEU A 150 -2.03 -13.66 -9.11
CA LEU A 150 -2.32 -14.63 -8.04
C LEU A 150 -3.33 -15.70 -8.51
N LEU A 151 -4.37 -15.28 -9.23
CA LEU A 151 -5.41 -16.18 -9.74
C LEU A 151 -4.88 -17.16 -10.80
N LEU A 152 -4.04 -16.67 -11.72
CA LEU A 152 -3.38 -17.48 -12.74
C LEU A 152 -2.42 -18.50 -12.12
N ALA A 153 -1.61 -18.09 -11.14
CA ALA A 153 -0.73 -18.98 -10.42
C ALA A 153 -1.51 -20.06 -9.64
N TYR A 154 -2.59 -19.66 -8.97
CA TYR A 154 -3.43 -20.57 -8.19
C TYR A 154 -4.15 -21.60 -9.06
N THR A 155 -4.68 -21.19 -10.22
CA THR A 155 -5.35 -22.09 -11.17
C THR A 155 -4.37 -23.09 -11.79
N LEU A 156 -3.15 -22.67 -12.17
CA LEU A 156 -2.10 -23.56 -12.64
C LEU A 156 -1.65 -24.55 -11.56
N HIS A 157 -1.58 -24.12 -10.30
CA HIS A 157 -1.26 -25.00 -9.19
C HIS A 157 -2.35 -26.06 -8.99
N LEU A 158 -3.63 -25.63 -8.96
CA LEU A 158 -4.77 -26.53 -8.77
C LEU A 158 -4.88 -27.57 -9.90
N TRP A 159 -4.67 -27.15 -11.14
CA TRP A 159 -4.74 -28.01 -12.32
C TRP A 159 -3.66 -29.10 -12.31
N ARG A 160 -2.48 -28.80 -11.74
CA ARG A 160 -1.37 -29.76 -11.59
C ARG A 160 -1.57 -30.73 -10.42
N THR A 161 -2.35 -30.35 -9.40
CA THR A 161 -2.63 -31.20 -8.22
C THR A 161 -3.86 -32.11 -8.37
N LEU A 162 -4.70 -31.88 -9.39
CA LEU A 162 -5.88 -32.70 -9.63
C LEU A 162 -5.46 -34.04 -10.28
N PRO A 163 -5.90 -35.19 -9.76
CA PRO A 163 -5.69 -36.50 -10.39
C PRO A 163 -6.31 -36.52 -11.79
N ASN A 164 -5.65 -37.19 -12.73
CA ASN A 164 -6.25 -37.47 -14.04
C ASN A 164 -7.58 -38.20 -13.84
N PRO A 165 -8.62 -37.88 -14.64
CA PRO A 165 -9.82 -38.70 -14.62
C PRO A 165 -9.41 -40.15 -14.91
N PRO A 166 -9.98 -41.15 -14.22
CA PRO A 166 -9.80 -42.53 -14.62
C PRO A 166 -10.16 -42.63 -16.11
N PRO A 167 -9.37 -43.35 -16.92
CA PRO A 167 -9.75 -43.60 -18.31
C PRO A 167 -11.17 -44.16 -18.28
N ASP A 168 -12.05 -43.63 -19.13
CA ASP A 168 -13.42 -44.11 -19.25
C ASP A 168 -13.35 -45.63 -19.38
N GLU A 169 -13.78 -46.37 -18.35
CA GLU A 169 -14.17 -47.76 -18.51
C GLU A 169 -15.28 -47.70 -19.55
N GLY A 170 -14.90 -48.03 -20.79
CA GLY A 170 -15.82 -48.05 -21.91
C GLY A 170 -17.06 -48.80 -21.47
N THR A 171 -18.21 -48.17 -21.64
CA THR A 171 -19.53 -48.78 -21.53
C THR A 171 -19.50 -50.12 -22.26
N SER A 172 -19.27 -51.21 -21.54
CA SER A 172 -19.53 -52.54 -22.04
C SER A 172 -21.04 -52.74 -21.91
N ASP A 173 -21.76 -52.41 -22.98
CA ASP A 173 -23.17 -52.76 -23.13
C ASP A 173 -23.35 -54.27 -22.93
N PRO A 174 -24.26 -54.73 -22.05
CA PRO A 174 -24.45 -56.14 -21.79
C PRO A 174 -25.57 -56.69 -22.66
N GLU A 175 -25.48 -56.63 -24.00
CA GLU A 175 -26.49 -57.31 -24.84
C GLU A 175 -26.03 -57.44 -26.30
N ASN A 176 -25.53 -58.62 -26.68
CA ASN A 176 -25.96 -59.36 -27.89
C ASN A 176 -25.13 -60.66 -28.07
N ASP A 177 -25.42 -61.70 -27.29
CA ASP A 177 -24.85 -63.04 -27.52
C ASP A 177 -25.79 -63.86 -28.44
N THR A 178 -25.68 -63.70 -29.76
CA THR A 178 -26.03 -64.76 -30.74
C THR A 178 -25.39 -64.44 -32.10
N GLU A 179 -24.08 -64.67 -32.28
CA GLU A 179 -23.55 -64.99 -33.61
C GLU A 179 -22.23 -65.77 -33.53
N LEU A 180 -22.19 -66.89 -34.25
CA LEU A 180 -21.14 -67.89 -34.27
C LEU A 180 -19.86 -67.33 -34.94
N SER A 181 -18.88 -66.87 -34.15
CA SER A 181 -17.56 -66.41 -34.65
C SER A 181 -16.44 -67.45 -34.43
N PRO A 182 -15.49 -67.59 -35.38
CA PRO A 182 -14.33 -68.50 -35.26
C PRO A 182 -13.37 -68.06 -34.15
N PRO A 183 -12.45 -68.92 -33.66
CA PRO A 183 -11.55 -68.58 -32.55
C PRO A 183 -10.72 -67.33 -32.87
N PRO A 184 -10.52 -66.42 -31.89
CA PRO A 184 -9.81 -65.17 -32.13
C PRO A 184 -8.34 -65.43 -32.50
N PRO A 185 -7.75 -64.66 -33.43
CA PRO A 185 -6.30 -64.63 -33.57
C PRO A 185 -5.68 -64.12 -32.26
N ALA A 186 -4.45 -64.57 -31.96
CA ALA A 186 -3.72 -64.24 -30.74
C ALA A 186 -3.86 -62.76 -30.36
N THR A 187 -4.21 -62.52 -29.10
CA THR A 187 -4.33 -61.19 -28.50
C THR A 187 -3.09 -60.36 -28.86
N PRO A 188 -3.22 -59.19 -29.53
CA PRO A 188 -2.07 -58.31 -29.69
C PRO A 188 -1.56 -57.91 -28.31
N ALA A 189 -0.24 -57.99 -28.12
CA ALA A 189 0.41 -57.67 -26.86
C ALA A 189 -0.04 -56.28 -26.36
N PRO A 190 -0.21 -56.08 -25.04
CA PRO A 190 -0.57 -54.78 -24.49
C PRO A 190 0.42 -53.71 -24.99
N PRO A 191 -0.05 -52.52 -25.40
CA PRO A 191 0.86 -51.43 -25.77
C PRO A 191 1.80 -51.17 -24.58
N GLU A 192 3.11 -51.13 -24.85
CA GLU A 192 4.11 -50.81 -23.83
C GLU A 192 3.71 -49.52 -23.11
N PRO A 193 3.77 -49.49 -21.76
CA PRO A 193 3.45 -48.28 -21.02
C PRO A 193 4.37 -47.15 -21.48
N THR A 194 3.77 -46.13 -22.09
CA THR A 194 4.47 -44.94 -22.55
C THR A 194 5.33 -44.40 -21.39
N PRO A 195 6.64 -44.15 -21.59
CA PRO A 195 7.49 -43.69 -20.51
C PRO A 195 6.91 -42.41 -19.91
N ALA A 196 6.64 -42.44 -18.61
CA ALA A 196 6.10 -41.30 -17.89
C ALA A 196 7.02 -40.09 -18.11
N PRO A 197 6.46 -38.89 -18.38
CA PRO A 197 7.28 -37.71 -18.60
C PRO A 197 8.16 -37.46 -17.36
N PRO A 198 9.41 -36.99 -17.56
CA PRO A 198 10.34 -36.80 -16.45
C PRO A 198 9.75 -35.81 -15.42
N PRO A 199 9.94 -36.08 -14.12
CA PRO A 199 9.48 -35.17 -13.07
C PRO A 199 10.14 -33.80 -13.25
N ARG A 200 9.34 -32.73 -13.19
CA ARG A 200 9.86 -31.37 -13.32
C ARG A 200 10.88 -31.08 -12.21
N PRO A 201 11.99 -30.39 -12.50
CA PRO A 201 12.94 -30.03 -11.48
C PRO A 201 12.29 -29.07 -10.46
N PRO A 202 12.49 -29.27 -9.15
CA PRO A 202 11.92 -28.43 -8.10
C PRO A 202 12.31 -26.94 -8.24
N ALA A 203 13.46 -26.67 -8.86
CA ALA A 203 13.94 -25.32 -9.17
C ALA A 203 13.01 -24.54 -10.12
N ALA A 204 12.33 -25.21 -11.06
CA ALA A 204 11.42 -24.53 -11.99
C ALA A 204 10.13 -24.05 -11.29
N ALA A 205 9.63 -24.84 -10.33
CA ALA A 205 8.48 -24.46 -9.52
C ALA A 205 8.82 -23.30 -8.58
N LEU A 206 10.02 -23.32 -7.97
CA LEU A 206 10.52 -22.22 -7.14
C LEU A 206 10.70 -20.93 -7.95
N ALA A 207 11.22 -21.02 -9.18
CA ALA A 207 11.37 -19.87 -10.07
C ALA A 207 10.01 -19.29 -10.51
N GLU A 208 9.03 -20.13 -10.84
CA GLU A 208 7.67 -19.70 -11.22
C GLU A 208 6.98 -18.92 -10.07
N TRP A 209 7.01 -19.46 -8.85
CA TRP A 209 6.46 -18.76 -7.67
C TRP A 209 7.28 -17.51 -7.30
N GLY A 210 8.59 -17.52 -7.53
CA GLY A 210 9.44 -16.34 -7.35
C GLY A 210 9.01 -15.19 -8.27
N VAL A 211 8.78 -15.46 -9.56
CA VAL A 211 8.29 -14.45 -10.51
C VAL A 211 6.90 -13.92 -10.11
N VAL A 212 5.99 -14.81 -9.71
CA VAL A 212 4.67 -14.43 -9.21
C VAL A 212 4.78 -13.49 -8.01
N LEU A 213 5.60 -13.84 -7.01
CA LEU A 213 5.81 -13.01 -5.82
C LEU A 213 6.39 -11.64 -6.16
N VAL A 214 7.34 -11.57 -7.09
CA VAL A 214 7.93 -10.30 -7.54
C VAL A 214 6.89 -9.42 -8.24
N LEU A 215 6.09 -9.98 -9.15
CA LEU A 215 5.05 -9.23 -9.87
C LEU A 215 3.95 -8.73 -8.93
N VAL A 216 3.50 -9.59 -8.00
CA VAL A 216 2.53 -9.22 -6.98
C VAL A 216 3.10 -8.14 -6.06
N GLY A 217 4.34 -8.30 -5.60
CA GLY A 217 5.02 -7.31 -4.77
C GLY A 217 5.15 -5.96 -5.45
N LEU A 218 5.53 -5.94 -6.73
CA LEU A 218 5.61 -4.72 -7.53
C LEU A 218 4.24 -4.07 -7.73
N GLY A 219 3.20 -4.87 -8.02
CA GLY A 219 1.83 -4.39 -8.16
C GLY A 219 1.27 -3.80 -6.86
N LEU A 220 1.50 -4.48 -5.73
CA LEU A 220 1.11 -3.99 -4.41
C LEU A 220 1.87 -2.72 -4.02
N PHE A 221 3.17 -2.67 -4.29
CA PHE A 221 3.97 -1.47 -4.06
C PHE A 221 3.45 -0.29 -4.90
N TRP A 222 3.12 -0.53 -6.17
CA TRP A 222 2.55 0.49 -7.04
C TRP A 222 1.16 0.96 -6.56
N ALA A 223 0.27 0.04 -6.17
CA ALA A 223 -1.01 0.38 -5.53
C ALA A 223 -0.82 1.26 -4.31
N ALA A 224 0.09 0.87 -3.43
CA ALA A 224 0.32 1.60 -2.19
C ALA A 224 0.91 2.99 -2.46
N ASN A 225 1.77 3.14 -3.48
CA ASN A 225 2.32 4.43 -3.88
C ASN A 225 1.21 5.39 -4.40
N ASP A 226 0.39 4.92 -5.33
CA ASP A 226 -0.71 5.72 -5.89
C ASP A 226 -1.77 6.05 -4.83
N TYR A 227 -2.04 5.10 -3.92
CA TYR A 227 -2.89 5.31 -2.77
C TYR A 227 -2.33 6.41 -1.85
N ALA A 228 -1.05 6.35 -1.49
CA ALA A 228 -0.42 7.36 -0.62
C ALA A 228 -0.46 8.76 -1.24
N ALA A 229 -0.28 8.87 -2.56
CA ALA A 229 -0.45 10.12 -3.29
C ALA A 229 -1.88 10.66 -3.22
N ALA A 230 -2.87 9.79 -3.49
CA ALA A 230 -4.28 10.15 -3.45
C ALA A 230 -4.74 10.59 -2.05
N VAL A 231 -4.29 9.89 -1.00
CA VAL A 231 -4.55 10.26 0.40
C VAL A 231 -3.91 11.60 0.73
N GLY A 232 -2.65 11.81 0.36
CA GLY A 232 -1.95 13.08 0.61
C GLY A 232 -2.70 14.28 0.02
N GLU A 233 -3.15 14.17 -1.24
CA GLU A 233 -3.92 15.24 -1.88
C GLU A 233 -5.32 15.39 -1.25
N THR A 234 -6.00 14.28 -0.91
CA THR A 234 -7.34 14.32 -0.30
C THR A 234 -7.29 14.96 1.08
N ARG A 235 -6.33 14.57 1.93
CA ARG A 235 -6.11 15.17 3.24
C ARG A 235 -5.75 16.66 3.15
N ALA A 236 -4.98 17.05 2.13
CA ALA A 236 -4.68 18.47 1.91
C ALA A 236 -5.93 19.27 1.51
N ARG A 237 -6.83 18.70 0.69
CA ARG A 237 -8.11 19.33 0.36
C ARG A 237 -9.04 19.44 1.57
N GLU A 238 -9.15 18.37 2.37
CA GLU A 238 -9.91 18.37 3.62
C GLU A 238 -9.39 19.43 4.57
N PHE A 239 -8.07 19.47 4.78
CA PHE A 239 -7.41 20.49 5.59
C PHE A 239 -7.72 21.90 5.09
N ALA A 240 -7.63 22.14 3.78
CA ALA A 240 -7.94 23.43 3.18
C ALA A 240 -9.43 23.82 3.34
N ALA A 241 -10.35 22.86 3.27
CA ALA A 241 -11.78 23.09 3.49
C ALA A 241 -12.08 23.40 4.96
N ASP A 242 -11.36 22.77 5.88
CA ASP A 242 -11.55 22.94 7.32
C ASP A 242 -10.78 24.14 7.90
N LEU A 243 -9.92 24.81 7.12
CA LEU A 243 -9.13 25.98 7.55
C LEU A 243 -9.91 27.01 8.40
N PRO A 244 -11.16 27.39 8.07
CA PRO A 244 -11.91 28.34 8.89
C PRO A 244 -12.14 27.87 10.33
N THR A 245 -12.20 26.54 10.55
CA THR A 245 -12.41 25.94 11.87
C THR A 245 -11.14 25.87 12.73
N TYR A 246 -9.97 26.10 12.13
CA TYR A 246 -8.69 25.99 12.83
C TYR A 246 -8.44 27.23 13.70
N PRO A 247 -7.68 27.12 14.81
CA PRO A 247 -7.25 28.27 15.58
C PRO A 247 -6.47 29.27 14.72
N TYR A 248 -6.70 30.56 14.95
CA TYR A 248 -5.85 31.59 14.38
C TYR A 248 -4.47 31.55 14.99
N ALA A 249 -3.44 31.72 14.16
CA ALA A 249 -2.06 31.91 14.57
C ALA A 249 -1.68 33.37 14.33
N ILE A 250 -1.74 34.19 15.37
CA ILE A 250 -1.35 35.59 15.32
C ILE A 250 0.17 35.65 15.42
N VAL A 251 0.80 36.25 14.41
CA VAL A 251 2.27 36.37 14.36
C VAL A 251 2.66 37.76 14.84
N TYR A 252 3.47 37.83 15.88
CA TYR A 252 4.14 39.06 16.32
C TYR A 252 5.59 39.03 15.84
N SER A 253 6.06 40.13 15.29
CA SER A 253 7.42 40.27 14.74
C SER A 253 8.08 41.56 15.23
N ALA A 254 9.39 41.49 15.49
CA ALA A 254 10.21 42.66 15.79
C ALA A 254 10.31 43.61 14.59
N ASP A 255 10.49 43.04 13.39
CA ASP A 255 10.63 43.74 12.12
C ASP A 255 9.43 43.49 11.19
N SER A 256 9.21 44.37 10.21
CA SER A 256 8.16 44.16 9.21
C SER A 256 8.56 42.99 8.31
N LEU A 257 7.69 41.99 8.25
CA LEU A 257 7.79 40.85 7.35
C LEU A 257 7.16 41.13 5.97
N SER A 258 6.46 42.27 5.81
CA SER A 258 5.82 42.68 4.55
C SER A 258 4.98 41.58 3.88
N LEU A 259 4.20 40.85 4.68
CA LEU A 259 3.36 39.75 4.19
C LEU A 259 2.14 40.32 3.44
N THR A 260 2.10 40.14 2.12
CA THR A 260 1.03 40.67 1.23
C THR A 260 0.01 39.61 0.80
N ALA A 261 -0.10 38.50 1.53
CA ALA A 261 -1.01 37.42 1.18
C ALA A 261 -2.49 37.80 1.43
N PRO A 262 -3.45 37.33 0.59
CA PRO A 262 -4.87 37.62 0.78
C PRO A 262 -5.39 37.18 2.16
N GLY A 263 -6.12 38.08 2.84
CA GLY A 263 -6.65 37.83 4.18
C GLY A 263 -5.68 38.08 5.33
N VAL A 264 -4.38 38.32 5.05
CA VAL A 264 -3.40 38.68 6.07
C VAL A 264 -3.41 40.17 6.30
N ARG A 265 -3.49 40.59 7.56
CA ARG A 265 -3.48 42.01 7.95
C ARG A 265 -2.28 42.33 8.81
N GLU A 266 -1.41 43.21 8.32
CA GLU A 266 -0.32 43.80 9.11
C GLU A 266 -0.84 44.97 9.94
N THR A 267 -0.56 44.94 11.24
CA THR A 267 -0.83 46.03 12.18
C THR A 267 0.47 46.42 12.88
N ARG A 268 0.84 47.70 12.79
CA ARG A 268 1.98 48.24 13.52
C ARG A 268 1.57 48.61 14.95
N CYS A 269 2.24 47.99 15.91
CA CYS A 269 2.07 48.24 17.33
C CYS A 269 2.60 49.64 17.69
N ARG A 270 1.82 50.40 18.48
CA ARG A 270 2.12 51.82 18.78
C ARG A 270 2.98 52.01 20.04
N ASP A 271 3.10 51.00 20.89
CA ASP A 271 3.93 51.07 22.08
C ASP A 271 5.43 51.15 21.70
N PRO A 272 6.13 52.25 22.03
CA PRO A 272 7.56 52.42 21.73
C PRO A 272 8.47 51.40 22.41
N LYS A 273 8.01 50.79 23.53
CA LYS A 273 8.77 49.82 24.32
C LYS A 273 8.43 48.36 23.98
N ALA A 274 7.50 48.12 23.08
CA ALA A 274 7.13 46.76 22.69
C ALA A 274 8.30 46.05 22.00
N ALA A 275 8.60 44.83 22.46
CA ALA A 275 9.61 43.97 21.85
C ALA A 275 9.25 43.57 20.40
N TYR A 276 7.95 43.38 20.14
CA TYR A 276 7.41 43.08 18.82
C TYR A 276 6.61 44.29 18.31
N ARG A 277 7.01 44.84 17.16
CA ARG A 277 6.47 46.09 16.62
C ARG A 277 5.39 45.85 15.56
N PHE A 278 5.27 44.63 15.07
CA PHE A 278 4.35 44.24 14.01
C PHE A 278 3.53 43.04 14.46
N ARG A 279 2.25 43.05 14.09
CA ARG A 279 1.29 41.97 14.31
C ARG A 279 0.65 41.59 12.99
N TYR A 280 0.58 40.30 12.72
CA TYR A 280 -0.08 39.74 11.54
C TYR A 280 -1.25 38.86 11.99
N ASP A 281 -2.44 39.23 11.54
CA ASP A 281 -3.69 38.48 11.74
C ASP A 281 -4.11 37.78 10.44
N GLY A 282 -5.03 36.80 10.55
CA GLY A 282 -5.59 36.09 9.38
C GLY A 282 -4.77 34.88 8.92
N LEU A 283 -3.83 34.42 9.73
CA LEU A 283 -3.02 33.22 9.48
C LEU A 283 -3.51 32.05 10.33
N LYS A 284 -3.34 30.83 9.81
CA LYS A 284 -3.56 29.55 10.48
C LYS A 284 -2.24 28.79 10.48
N LEU A 285 -1.90 28.13 11.60
CA LEU A 285 -0.73 27.27 11.64
C LEU A 285 -1.08 25.91 11.01
N MET A 286 -0.36 25.56 9.94
CA MET A 286 -0.51 24.27 9.30
C MET A 286 0.29 23.20 10.02
N LEU A 287 1.56 23.51 10.31
CA LEU A 287 2.42 22.69 11.16
C LEU A 287 3.64 23.47 11.63
N GLN A 288 4.31 22.87 12.60
CA GLN A 288 5.66 23.22 12.98
C GLN A 288 6.55 21.99 12.75
N SER A 289 7.63 22.14 11.99
CA SER A 289 8.64 21.09 11.83
C SER A 289 10.04 21.70 11.82
N GLY A 290 10.98 20.98 12.41
CA GLY A 290 12.34 21.45 12.63
C GLY A 290 12.40 22.86 13.23
N ASN A 291 13.01 23.78 12.49
CA ASN A 291 13.17 25.17 12.88
C ASN A 291 12.22 26.14 12.13
N GLN A 292 11.08 25.66 11.63
CA GLN A 292 10.17 26.48 10.82
C GLN A 292 8.70 26.33 11.23
N TYR A 293 7.96 27.43 11.08
CA TYR A 293 6.51 27.49 11.12
C TYR A 293 5.98 27.58 9.70
N VAL A 294 5.04 26.70 9.35
CA VAL A 294 4.31 26.76 8.08
C VAL A 294 2.94 27.34 8.36
N LEU A 295 2.72 28.55 7.88
CA LEU A 295 1.50 29.30 8.08
C LEU A 295 0.77 29.44 6.75
N VAL A 296 -0.55 29.34 6.79
CA VAL A 296 -1.41 29.53 5.61
C VAL A 296 -2.48 30.58 5.95
N PRO A 297 -2.78 31.51 5.03
CA PRO A 297 -3.88 32.45 5.24
C PRO A 297 -5.23 31.73 5.36
N GLU A 298 -6.15 32.28 6.12
CA GLU A 298 -7.51 31.75 6.24
C GLU A 298 -8.23 31.68 4.88
N LEU A 299 -8.00 32.68 4.02
CA LEU A 299 -8.60 32.78 2.68
C LEU A 299 -7.74 32.11 1.60
N TRP A 300 -6.90 31.14 1.98
CA TRP A 300 -6.06 30.42 1.03
C TRP A 300 -6.91 29.68 -0.01
N SER A 301 -6.45 29.67 -1.27
CA SER A 301 -7.08 28.90 -2.35
C SER A 301 -6.01 28.30 -3.27
N ARG A 302 -6.35 27.20 -3.96
CA ARG A 302 -5.40 26.53 -4.87
C ARG A 302 -4.95 27.40 -6.05
N ALA A 303 -5.75 28.39 -6.45
CA ALA A 303 -5.47 29.21 -7.64
C ALA A 303 -4.47 30.36 -7.39
N GLY A 304 -4.38 30.86 -6.15
CA GLY A 304 -3.54 32.02 -5.84
C GLY A 304 -3.15 32.16 -4.37
N GLY A 305 -3.36 31.12 -3.57
CA GLY A 305 -2.97 31.10 -2.17
C GLY A 305 -1.46 30.99 -2.01
N VAL A 306 -0.92 31.69 -1.00
CA VAL A 306 0.50 31.66 -0.65
C VAL A 306 0.64 31.03 0.72
N ALA A 307 1.56 30.07 0.85
CA ALA A 307 2.00 29.58 2.15
C ALA A 307 3.23 30.37 2.62
N VAL A 308 3.27 30.69 3.91
CA VAL A 308 4.32 31.51 4.52
C VAL A 308 5.16 30.62 5.43
N LEU A 309 6.46 30.55 5.16
CA LEU A 309 7.41 29.84 6.00
C LEU A 309 8.17 30.86 6.84
N LEU A 310 8.08 30.74 8.17
CA LEU A 310 8.81 31.61 9.10
C LEU A 310 9.81 30.80 9.93
N PRO A 311 11.08 31.24 10.05
CA PRO A 311 12.04 30.59 10.91
C PRO A 311 11.68 30.81 12.38
N ARG A 312 11.91 29.78 13.20
CA ARG A 312 11.81 29.87 14.65
C ARG A 312 12.99 30.69 15.16
N SER A 313 12.67 31.81 15.80
CA SER A 313 13.66 32.76 16.30
C SER A 313 13.04 33.60 17.43
N SER A 314 13.86 34.33 18.16
CA SER A 314 13.40 35.25 19.21
C SER A 314 12.75 36.53 18.66
N SER A 315 12.87 36.81 17.36
CA SER A 315 12.25 37.97 16.71
C SER A 315 10.79 37.73 16.30
N VAL A 316 10.29 36.48 16.42
CA VAL A 316 8.92 36.11 16.07
C VAL A 316 8.26 35.36 17.23
N ARG A 317 7.02 35.75 17.58
CA ARG A 317 6.17 35.06 18.56
C ARG A 317 4.84 34.68 17.93
N LEU A 318 4.35 33.49 18.24
CA LEU A 318 3.01 33.04 17.86
C LEU A 318 2.06 33.08 19.06
N GLU A 319 0.86 33.57 18.84
CA GLU A 319 -0.27 33.44 19.76
C GLU A 319 -1.41 32.71 19.05
N PHE A 320 -2.05 31.77 19.76
CA PHE A 320 -3.19 31.03 19.22
C PHE A 320 -4.50 31.60 19.76
N ALA A 321 -5.45 31.87 18.87
CA ALA A 321 -6.77 32.35 19.24
C ALA A 321 -7.86 31.42 18.67
N PRO A 322 -9.00 31.24 19.37
CA PRO A 322 -10.10 30.44 18.87
C PRO A 322 -10.67 30.97 17.54
N PRO A 323 -11.29 30.11 16.71
CA PRO A 323 -11.83 30.48 15.39
C PRO A 323 -12.86 31.61 15.42
N LEU A 324 -13.61 31.75 16.52
CA LEU A 324 -14.67 32.77 16.67
C LEU A 324 -14.16 34.12 17.19
N ALA A 325 -12.87 34.24 17.52
CA ALA A 325 -12.28 35.52 17.94
C ALA A 325 -12.03 36.49 16.76
N GLY A 326 -12.22 36.04 15.51
CA GLY A 326 -11.79 36.73 14.29
C GLY A 326 -12.60 37.96 13.84
N SER A 327 -13.78 38.24 14.40
CA SER A 327 -14.50 39.50 14.12
C SER A 327 -14.27 40.58 15.20
N GLY A 328 -13.61 40.22 16.31
CA GLY A 328 -13.45 41.07 17.49
C GLY A 328 -12.08 40.96 18.16
N ALA A 329 -11.07 40.37 17.50
CA ALA A 329 -9.72 40.28 18.02
C ALA A 329 -9.19 41.71 18.29
N SER A 330 -9.13 42.04 19.58
CA SER A 330 -8.58 43.25 20.17
C SER A 330 -7.60 43.96 19.22
N LYS A 331 -7.94 45.17 18.78
CA LYS A 331 -7.07 46.11 18.04
C LYS A 331 -5.80 46.53 18.83
N ARG A 332 -5.52 45.88 19.96
CA ARG A 332 -4.42 46.21 20.85
C ARG A 332 -3.27 45.26 20.57
N CYS A 333 -2.22 45.82 19.98
CA CYS A 333 -0.94 45.78 20.68
C CYS A 333 -0.98 46.88 21.74
#